data_AF-A0A0D8HJQ7-F1
#
_entry.id   AF-A0A0D8HJQ7-F1
#
_cell.length_a   1.000
_cell.length_b   1.000
_cell.length_c   1.000
_cell.angle_alpha   90.00
_cell.angle_beta   90.00
_cell.angle_gamma   90.00
#
_symmetry.space_group_name_H-M   'P 1'
#
loop_
_entity.id
_entity.type
_entity.pdbx_description
1 polymer ?
#
loop_
_entity_poly.entity_id
_entity_poly.type
_entity_poly.pdbx_seq_one_letter_code
_entity_poly.pdbx_strand_id
1 'polypeptide(L)'
;MRDSQIAVRNGSMSLQPLDQMTPSLARQTRRQIERVVGAGMVKEAHEQVRAILANTALENVGALSALEAHLISIAPLGEARYKHIVDAYAMGAAREITKW
;
A
#
# COMPACT_ATOMS: atom_id res chain seq x y z
N MET A 1 -2.81 48.97 -3.54
CA MET A 1 -2.80 48.09 -2.36
C MET A 1 -4.13 47.36 -2.30
N ARG A 2 -4.18 46.12 -2.81
CA ARG A 2 -5.26 45.17 -2.56
C ARG A 2 -4.62 43.81 -2.40
N ASP A 3 -4.76 43.27 -1.20
CA ASP A 3 -4.29 41.97 -0.78
C ASP A 3 -5.04 40.86 -1.52
N SER A 4 -4.28 39.97 -2.16
CA SER A 4 -4.82 38.73 -2.72
C SER A 4 -4.31 37.58 -1.86
N GLN A 5 -5.07 37.25 -0.82
CA GLN A 5 -4.82 36.10 0.04
C GLN A 5 -5.02 34.81 -0.76
N ILE A 6 -4.07 33.90 -0.60
CA ILE A 6 -4.08 32.54 -1.14
C ILE A 6 -4.97 31.70 -0.23
N ALA A 7 -6.18 31.38 -0.69
CA ALA A 7 -7.00 30.34 -0.07
C ALA A 7 -6.70 29.01 -0.78
N VAL A 8 -5.85 28.18 -0.17
CA VAL A 8 -5.67 26.79 -0.57
C VAL A 8 -6.91 26.03 -0.13
N ARG A 9 -7.87 25.89 -1.04
CA ARG A 9 -9.10 25.12 -0.84
C ARG A 9 -8.99 23.81 -1.61
N ASN A 10 -8.82 22.73 -0.86
CA ASN A 10 -9.08 21.32 -1.17
C ASN A 10 -9.37 20.93 -2.63
N GLY A 11 -8.47 20.14 -3.21
CA GLY A 11 -8.85 18.92 -3.93
C GLY A 11 -9.11 18.99 -5.44
N SER A 12 -9.07 20.15 -6.08
CA SER A 12 -9.10 20.21 -7.56
C SER A 12 -7.80 20.82 -8.07
N MET A 13 -6.99 19.99 -8.75
CA MET A 13 -5.86 20.48 -9.52
C MET A 13 -6.44 21.32 -10.68
N SER A 14 -6.57 22.64 -10.47
CA SER A 14 -7.11 23.53 -11.49
C SER A 14 -6.09 23.64 -12.64
N LEU A 15 -6.41 23.04 -13.78
CA LEU A 15 -5.58 23.06 -15.00
C LEU A 15 -5.63 24.42 -15.72
N GLN A 16 -5.77 25.52 -14.98
CA GLN A 16 -5.72 26.90 -15.47
C GLN A 16 -4.47 27.24 -16.32
N PRO A 17 -3.31 26.58 -16.19
CA PRO A 17 -2.17 26.84 -17.07
C PRO A 17 -2.34 26.34 -18.52
N LEU A 18 -3.32 25.47 -18.81
CA LEU A 18 -3.50 24.91 -20.15
C LEU A 18 -4.06 25.91 -21.16
N ASP A 19 -4.83 26.92 -20.70
CA ASP A 19 -5.46 27.91 -21.59
C ASP A 19 -4.47 28.92 -22.19
N GLN A 20 -3.26 29.01 -21.63
CA GLN A 20 -2.18 29.84 -22.18
C GLN A 20 -1.24 29.07 -23.12
N MET A 21 -1.47 27.76 -23.32
CA MET A 21 -0.62 26.91 -24.14
C MET A 21 -1.07 26.88 -25.60
N THR A 22 -0.14 26.66 -26.52
CA THR A 22 -0.50 26.30 -27.91
C THR A 22 -1.32 25.01 -27.91
N PRO A 23 -2.29 24.82 -28.84
CA PRO A 23 -3.15 23.64 -28.85
C PRO A 23 -2.39 22.30 -28.92
N SER A 24 -1.21 22.27 -29.54
CA SER A 24 -0.34 21.09 -29.59
C SER A 24 0.28 20.78 -28.22
N LEU A 25 0.77 21.80 -27.52
CA LEU A 25 1.34 21.68 -26.17
C LEU A 25 0.26 21.28 -25.16
N ALA A 26 -0.93 21.88 -25.23
CA ALA A 26 -2.05 21.52 -24.36
C ALA A 26 -2.42 20.01 -24.47
N ARG A 27 -2.47 19.47 -25.70
CA ARG A 27 -2.70 18.02 -25.94
C ARG A 27 -1.57 17.15 -25.42
N GLN A 28 -0.32 17.58 -25.60
CA GLN A 28 0.85 16.86 -25.08
C GLN A 28 0.82 16.79 -23.55
N THR A 29 0.58 17.93 -22.90
CA THR A 29 0.46 18.03 -21.44
C THR A 29 -0.70 17.16 -20.93
N ARG A 30 -1.86 17.18 -21.59
CA ARG A 30 -3.00 16.34 -21.19
C ARG A 30 -2.68 14.84 -21.25
N ARG A 31 -2.04 14.36 -22.31
CA ARG A 31 -1.59 12.96 -22.41
C ARG A 31 -0.56 12.58 -21.34
N GLN A 32 0.31 13.52 -20.97
CA GLN A 32 1.26 13.30 -19.89
C GLN A 32 0.55 13.19 -18.54
N ILE A 33 -0.42 14.08 -18.27
CA ILE A 33 -1.25 14.04 -17.06
C ILE A 33 -1.99 12.70 -16.98
N GLU A 34 -2.67 12.28 -18.05
CA GLU A 34 -3.40 11.00 -18.10
C GLU A 34 -2.48 9.81 -17.79
N ARG A 35 -1.25 9.80 -18.33
CA ARG A 35 -0.26 8.76 -18.03
C ARG A 35 0.19 8.76 -16.57
N VAL A 36 0.44 9.94 -15.99
CA VAL A 36 0.85 10.07 -14.58
C VAL A 36 -0.29 9.67 -13.65
N VAL A 37 -1.52 10.11 -13.92
CA VAL A 37 -2.71 9.74 -13.14
C VAL A 37 -2.93 8.24 -13.20
N GLY A 38 -2.91 7.64 -14.41
CA GLY A 38 -3.06 6.19 -14.56
C GLY A 38 -1.98 5.40 -13.81
N ALA A 39 -0.71 5.81 -13.91
CA ALA A 39 0.38 5.19 -13.16
C ALA A 39 0.22 5.36 -11.64
N GLY A 40 -0.30 6.52 -11.19
CA GLY A 40 -0.61 6.78 -9.79
C GLY A 40 -1.69 5.85 -9.26
N MET A 41 -2.79 5.67 -10.00
CA MET A 41 -3.88 4.76 -9.62
C MET A 41 -3.42 3.31 -9.51
N VAL A 42 -2.55 2.85 -10.42
CA VAL A 42 -1.98 1.49 -10.35
C VAL A 42 -1.11 1.35 -9.09
N LYS A 43 -0.25 2.32 -8.80
CA LYS A 43 0.59 2.30 -7.58
C LYS A 43 -0.25 2.33 -6.30
N GLU A 44 -1.30 3.14 -6.28
CA GLU A 44 -2.23 3.20 -5.14
C GLU A 44 -2.92 1.85 -4.93
N ALA A 45 -3.41 1.21 -5.99
CA ALA A 45 -4.02 -0.12 -5.91
C ALA A 45 -3.02 -1.17 -5.38
N HIS A 46 -1.76 -1.12 -5.83
CA HIS A 46 -0.71 -2.01 -5.32
C HIS A 46 -0.48 -1.81 -3.81
N GLU A 47 -0.37 -0.57 -3.36
CA GLU A 47 -0.15 -0.26 -1.94
C GLU A 47 -1.35 -0.70 -1.08
N GLN A 48 -2.58 -0.51 -1.56
CA GLN A 48 -3.78 -0.97 -0.87
C GLN A 48 -3.79 -2.50 -0.72
N VAL A 49 -3.49 -3.24 -1.79
CA VAL A 49 -3.38 -4.71 -1.72
C VAL A 49 -2.29 -5.13 -0.75
N ARG A 50 -1.11 -4.50 -0.81
CA ARG A 50 -0.01 -4.78 0.09
C ARG A 50 -0.38 -4.55 1.56
N ALA A 51 -1.10 -3.46 1.86
CA ALA A 51 -1.58 -3.15 3.21
C ALA A 51 -2.59 -4.20 3.71
N ILE A 52 -3.53 -4.63 2.87
CA ILE A 52 -4.50 -5.68 3.20
C ILE A 52 -3.77 -7.00 3.51
N LEU A 53 -2.84 -7.41 2.64
CA LEU A 53 -2.05 -8.62 2.84
C LEU A 53 -1.22 -8.56 4.12
N ALA A 54 -0.61 -7.41 4.42
CA ALA A 54 0.14 -7.21 5.65
C ALA A 54 -0.76 -7.32 6.89
N ASN A 55 -1.95 -6.71 6.88
CA ASN A 55 -2.89 -6.81 7.98
C ASN A 55 -3.32 -8.27 8.22
N THR A 56 -3.73 -8.98 7.16
CA THR A 56 -4.11 -10.39 7.25
C THR A 56 -2.94 -11.28 7.71
N ALA A 57 -1.73 -11.02 7.25
CA ALA A 57 -0.55 -11.75 7.70
C ALA A 57 -0.30 -11.56 9.20
N LEU A 58 -0.42 -10.32 9.70
CA LEU A 58 -0.25 -10.02 11.13
C LEU A 58 -1.32 -10.69 11.99
N GLU A 59 -2.59 -10.65 11.56
CA GLU A 59 -3.69 -11.35 12.24
C GLU A 59 -3.41 -12.85 12.34
N ASN A 60 -3.00 -13.48 11.23
CA ASN A 60 -2.72 -14.90 11.19
C ASN A 60 -1.47 -15.29 11.98
N VAL A 61 -0.37 -14.53 11.87
CA VAL A 61 0.85 -14.76 12.67
C VAL A 61 0.55 -14.62 14.16
N GLY A 62 -0.26 -13.63 14.56
CA GLY A 62 -0.70 -13.45 15.94
C GLY A 62 -1.49 -14.66 16.45
N ALA A 63 -2.48 -15.13 15.67
CA ALA A 63 -3.27 -16.30 16.01
C ALA A 63 -2.42 -17.58 16.12
N LEU A 64 -1.50 -17.80 15.17
CA LEU A 64 -0.59 -18.93 15.16
C LEU A 64 0.39 -18.89 16.35
N SER A 65 0.91 -17.72 16.70
CA SER A 65 1.82 -17.55 17.84
C SER A 65 1.10 -17.84 19.17
N ALA A 66 -0.16 -17.43 19.31
CA ALA A 66 -0.97 -17.76 20.48
C ALA A 66 -1.23 -19.27 20.59
N LEU A 67 -1.53 -19.93 19.46
CA LEU A 67 -1.68 -21.38 19.41
C LEU A 67 -0.36 -22.11 19.72
N GLU A 68 0.76 -21.64 19.19
CA GLU A 68 2.10 -22.16 19.47
C GLU A 68 2.39 -22.13 20.97
N ALA A 69 2.19 -20.97 21.62
CA ALA A 69 2.40 -20.82 23.06
C ALA A 69 1.51 -21.79 23.86
N HIS A 70 0.25 -21.93 23.46
CA HIS A 70 -0.67 -22.89 24.09
C HIS A 70 -0.18 -24.34 23.94
N LEU A 71 0.24 -24.74 22.74
CA LEU A 71 0.72 -26.10 22.45
C LEU A 71 2.03 -26.42 23.17
N ILE A 72 2.95 -25.46 23.27
CA ILE A 72 4.18 -25.61 24.07
C ILE A 72 3.84 -25.89 25.54
N SER A 73 2.81 -25.21 26.08
CA SER A 73 2.39 -25.40 27.46
C SER A 73 1.85 -26.81 27.77
N ILE A 74 1.18 -27.46 26.81
CA ILE A 74 0.55 -28.78 27.03
C ILE A 74 1.33 -29.95 26.45
N ALA A 75 2.23 -29.70 25.48
CA ALA A 75 3.01 -30.70 24.76
C ALA A 75 4.43 -30.18 24.43
N PRO A 76 5.30 -29.99 25.45
CA PRO A 76 6.59 -29.31 25.29
C PRO A 76 7.56 -30.02 24.34
N LEU A 77 7.47 -31.35 24.22
CA LEU A 77 8.29 -32.12 23.25
C LEU A 77 8.04 -31.72 21.78
N GLY A 78 6.95 -31.00 21.51
CA GLY A 78 6.61 -30.47 20.19
C GLY A 78 7.17 -29.08 19.88
N GLU A 79 7.79 -28.39 20.84
CA GLU A 79 8.17 -26.97 20.73
C GLU A 79 8.90 -26.62 19.42
N ALA A 80 9.95 -27.38 19.08
CA ALA A 80 10.73 -27.13 17.86
C ALA A 80 9.88 -27.25 16.58
N ARG A 81 8.89 -28.15 16.56
CA ARG A 81 7.98 -28.31 15.41
C ARG A 81 6.99 -27.16 15.32
N TYR A 82 6.45 -26.69 16.45
CA TYR A 82 5.48 -25.59 16.46
C TYR A 82 6.14 -24.28 16.03
N LYS A 83 7.30 -23.94 16.60
CA LYS A 83 8.12 -22.78 16.18
C LYS A 83 8.40 -22.79 14.69
N HIS A 84 8.85 -23.92 14.17
CA HIS A 84 9.17 -24.04 12.75
C HIS A 84 7.97 -23.77 11.84
N ILE A 85 6.77 -24.19 12.22
CA ILE A 85 5.54 -23.93 11.45
C ILE A 85 5.19 -22.44 11.46
N VAL A 86 5.23 -21.80 12.63
CA VAL A 86 4.93 -20.35 12.75
C VAL A 86 5.94 -19.52 11.97
N ASP A 87 7.23 -19.82 12.12
CA ASP A 87 8.31 -19.14 11.40
C ASP A 87 8.17 -19.31 9.88
N ALA A 88 7.90 -20.54 9.41
CA ALA A 88 7.72 -20.81 7.99
C ALA A 88 6.55 -20.04 7.40
N TYR A 89 5.42 -19.96 8.12
CA TYR A 89 4.27 -19.16 7.72
C TYR A 89 4.62 -17.66 7.67
N ALA A 90 5.21 -17.11 8.74
CA ALA A 90 5.56 -15.70 8.82
C ALA A 90 6.51 -15.28 7.70
N MET A 91 7.55 -16.08 7.45
CA MET A 91 8.48 -15.86 6.33
C MET A 91 7.79 -15.97 4.97
N GLY A 92 6.86 -16.93 4.81
CA GLY A 92 6.06 -17.08 3.60
C GLY A 92 5.21 -15.85 3.31
N ALA A 93 4.46 -15.39 4.31
CA ALA A 93 3.62 -14.20 4.20
C ALA A 93 4.44 -12.94 3.91
N ALA A 94 5.58 -12.75 4.59
CA ALA A 94 6.49 -11.63 4.33
C ALA A 94 7.01 -11.60 2.89
N ARG A 95 7.33 -12.78 2.32
CA ARG A 95 7.72 -12.90 0.91
C ARG A 95 6.58 -12.54 -0.03
N GLU A 96 5.35 -12.99 0.24
CA GLU A 96 4.19 -12.64 -0.60
C GLU A 96 3.90 -11.13 -0.57
N ILE A 97 3.97 -10.48 0.60
CA ILE A 97 3.78 -9.03 0.73
C ILE A 97 4.79 -8.26 -0.13
N THR A 98 6.04 -8.74 -0.22
CA THR A 98 7.12 -8.08 -0.98
C THR A 98 6.97 -8.23 -2.50
N LYS A 99 6.21 -9.23 -2.98
CA LYS A 99 6.03 -9.48 -4.43
C LYS A 99 5.06 -8.52 -5.11
N TRP A 100 4.17 -7.89 -4.35
CA TRP A 100 3.17 -6.91 -4.81
C TRP A 100 3.76 -5.51 -4.82
#